data_AF-A0A812ZMI2-F1
#
_entry.id   AF-A0A812ZMI2-F1
#
_cell.length_a   1.000
_cell.length_b   1.000
_cell.length_c   1.000
_cell.angle_alpha   90.00
_cell.angle_beta   90.00
_cell.angle_gamma   90.00
#
_symmetry.space_group_name_H-M   'P 1'
#
loop_
_entity.id
_entity.type
_entity.pdbx_description
1 polymer ?
#
loop_
_entity_poly.entity_id
_entity_poly.type
_entity_poly.pdbx_seq_one_letter_code
_entity_poly.pdbx_strand_id
1 'polypeptide(L)'
;MPLTTKKLCGDRDHQVISPVDYVRELAANNKLENLTGGEPLKSTLRAFWERFQYLRPDHPALAHGVEACACSVPILLFGDEGRALKKQAAMVLGWEPMLGFGCMTHCTDDPESHHGHKLNFDGSTYKTRMLYTIMHKKTYGSKKSGNKYLMSLVDCWASDHAEAMQGVVVQHGPETIRVHLIPVGIKCDWPALVKLGQIKRSFYCDAVPHGKGICHLCMANTAACPDYSGDGWKETMQHSEAFTAPWDAVPALVSQLCPGLDEWQQAAFYRLDLFHICHKGVMAELAGSGLVTLLDMRLYPARGSFEDRLGLVYEDLKSFAKSEKLTLHMSGLTRTLVRFPENDTYPSGYLGAWLKHGQQFSSCMTWFKGADTTVVLKFLASFLQANLGPDSEDYLKCLLQCCQAGNKFLSILYHNELWLPSAAARKVVKHGNMFVYTYKRLASMAYARAMTRYLLIPKHHLFKHIVLTLEEQLKQKGPILNPLCDSCQMCEDFINKISTLGRSVSQQKFCEATLLQYMLCVQRNW
;
A
#
# COMPACT_ATOMS: atom_id res chain seq x y z
N MET A 1 -16.45 -15.77 -18.41
CA MET A 1 -15.41 -16.36 -17.56
C MET A 1 -15.98 -17.55 -16.81
N PRO A 2 -15.45 -18.77 -17.00
CA PRO A 2 -15.86 -19.94 -16.22
C PRO A 2 -15.45 -19.80 -14.76
N LEU A 3 -16.29 -20.33 -13.85
CA LEU A 3 -15.91 -20.52 -12.45
C LEU A 3 -15.20 -21.87 -12.31
N THR A 4 -14.08 -21.88 -11.61
CA THR A 4 -13.33 -23.10 -11.29
C THR A 4 -13.56 -23.47 -9.82
N THR A 5 -13.89 -24.74 -9.58
CA THR A 5 -13.99 -25.29 -8.23
C THR A 5 -12.62 -25.77 -7.76
N LYS A 6 -12.13 -25.22 -6.65
CA LYS A 6 -10.94 -25.70 -5.94
C LYS A 6 -11.34 -26.52 -4.72
N LYS A 7 -10.66 -27.65 -4.52
CA LYS A 7 -10.76 -28.46 -3.30
C LYS A 7 -9.81 -27.91 -2.25
N LEU A 8 -10.36 -27.29 -1.21
CA LEU A 8 -9.59 -26.82 -0.05
C LEU A 8 -9.47 -27.93 1.00
N CYS A 9 -8.59 -27.74 1.99
CA CYS A 9 -8.38 -28.70 3.06
C CYS A 9 -9.70 -29.21 3.69
N GLY A 10 -9.82 -30.53 3.86
CA GLY A 10 -11.09 -31.16 4.29
C GLY A 10 -12.15 -31.22 3.19
N ASP A 11 -11.72 -31.34 1.93
CA ASP A 11 -12.51 -31.56 0.71
C ASP A 11 -13.64 -30.56 0.45
N ARG A 12 -13.49 -29.34 0.95
CA ARG A 12 -14.47 -28.28 0.74
C ARG A 12 -14.28 -27.62 -0.60
N ASP A 13 -15.37 -27.55 -1.37
CA ASP A 13 -15.40 -26.81 -2.63
C ASP A 13 -15.39 -25.30 -2.38
N HIS A 14 -14.53 -24.60 -3.13
CA HIS A 14 -14.46 -23.15 -3.12
C HIS A 14 -14.32 -22.63 -4.55
N GLN A 15 -15.10 -21.60 -4.90
CA GLN A 15 -15.15 -21.06 -6.26
C GLN A 15 -14.07 -19.99 -6.47
N VAL A 16 -13.41 -20.04 -7.62
CA VAL A 16 -12.40 -19.05 -8.04
C VAL A 16 -12.59 -18.71 -9.51
N ILE A 17 -12.02 -17.58 -9.93
CA ILE A 17 -11.81 -17.25 -11.34
C ILE A 17 -10.31 -17.36 -11.58
N SER A 18 -9.88 -18.34 -12.40
CA SER A 18 -8.45 -18.59 -12.62
C SER A 18 -7.83 -17.44 -13.44
N PRO A 19 -6.55 -17.07 -13.22
CA PRO A 19 -5.86 -16.07 -14.02
C PRO A 19 -5.79 -16.46 -15.51
N VAL A 20 -5.66 -17.76 -15.79
CA VAL A 20 -5.67 -18.31 -17.14
C VAL A 20 -7.00 -18.01 -17.85
N ASP A 21 -8.12 -18.23 -17.18
CA ASP A 21 -9.44 -17.96 -17.77
C ASP A 21 -9.72 -16.47 -17.94
N TYR A 22 -9.19 -15.61 -17.06
CA TYR A 22 -9.22 -14.16 -17.28
C TYR A 22 -8.52 -13.76 -18.58
N VAL A 23 -7.30 -14.27 -18.82
CA VAL A 23 -6.53 -13.92 -20.02
C VAL A 23 -7.25 -14.40 -21.28
N ARG A 24 -7.80 -15.63 -21.26
CA ARG A 24 -8.61 -16.16 -22.36
C ARG A 24 -9.84 -15.30 -22.63
N GLU A 25 -10.53 -14.85 -21.59
CA GLU A 25 -11.70 -13.99 -21.74
C GLU A 25 -11.35 -12.60 -22.26
N LEU A 26 -10.26 -11.99 -21.77
CA LEU A 26 -9.77 -10.71 -22.29
C LEU A 26 -9.46 -10.82 -23.80
N ALA A 27 -8.81 -11.90 -24.22
CA ALA A 27 -8.54 -12.17 -25.63
C ALA A 27 -9.83 -12.35 -26.44
N ALA A 28 -10.77 -13.16 -25.97
CA ALA A 28 -12.05 -13.40 -26.64
C ALA A 28 -12.89 -12.13 -26.86
N ASN A 29 -12.70 -11.12 -26.02
CA ASN A 29 -13.40 -9.84 -26.09
C ASN A 29 -12.57 -8.70 -26.72
N ASN A 30 -11.38 -8.99 -27.28
CA ASN A 30 -10.43 -7.99 -27.80
C ASN A 30 -10.06 -6.92 -26.75
N LYS A 31 -9.68 -7.36 -25.55
CA LYS A 31 -9.35 -6.51 -24.39
C LYS A 31 -7.98 -6.84 -23.77
N LEU A 32 -7.09 -7.53 -24.48
CA LEU A 32 -5.76 -7.88 -23.95
C LEU A 32 -4.94 -6.64 -23.56
N GLU A 33 -5.14 -5.52 -24.26
CA GLU A 33 -4.48 -4.24 -23.99
C GLU A 33 -4.86 -3.66 -22.62
N ASN A 34 -5.90 -4.14 -21.96
CA ASN A 34 -6.16 -3.80 -20.56
C ASN A 34 -5.00 -4.23 -19.64
N LEU A 35 -4.19 -5.24 -20.04
CA LEU A 35 -3.00 -5.69 -19.32
C LEU A 35 -1.81 -4.72 -19.45
N THR A 36 -1.90 -3.74 -20.36
CA THR A 36 -0.89 -2.72 -20.65
C THR A 36 -1.47 -1.31 -20.58
N GLY A 37 -2.62 -1.13 -19.94
CA GLY A 37 -3.21 0.21 -19.78
C GLY A 37 -3.76 0.83 -21.07
N GLY A 38 -4.13 0.00 -22.05
CA GLY A 38 -4.58 0.41 -23.37
C GLY A 38 -3.46 0.58 -24.40
N GLU A 39 -2.20 0.41 -24.01
CA GLU A 39 -1.04 0.54 -24.91
C GLU A 39 -0.76 -0.79 -25.67
N PRO A 40 -0.05 -0.77 -26.82
CA PRO A 40 0.23 -1.97 -27.59
C PRO A 40 1.00 -3.03 -26.78
N LEU A 41 0.50 -4.26 -26.75
CA LEU A 41 0.98 -5.31 -25.84
C LEU A 41 2.50 -5.57 -25.95
N LYS A 42 2.98 -5.99 -27.13
CA LYS A 42 4.38 -6.47 -27.29
C LYS A 42 5.45 -5.40 -27.09
N SER A 43 5.27 -4.22 -27.68
CA SER A 43 6.24 -3.13 -27.56
C SER A 43 6.28 -2.58 -26.14
N THR A 44 5.13 -2.44 -25.49
CA THR A 44 5.03 -1.93 -24.11
C THR A 44 5.68 -2.92 -23.13
N LEU A 45 5.35 -4.21 -23.21
CA LEU A 45 5.91 -5.20 -22.29
C LEU A 45 7.43 -5.33 -22.45
N ARG A 46 7.94 -5.41 -23.69
CA ARG A 46 9.39 -5.40 -23.94
C ARG A 46 10.06 -4.17 -23.31
N ALA A 47 9.53 -2.97 -23.57
CA ALA A 47 10.06 -1.74 -23.03
C ALA A 47 10.00 -1.69 -21.48
N PHE A 48 9.00 -2.34 -20.86
CA PHE A 48 8.94 -2.48 -19.41
C PHE A 48 10.11 -3.34 -18.91
N TRP A 49 10.33 -4.51 -19.51
CA TRP A 49 11.39 -5.42 -19.09
C TRP A 49 12.80 -4.88 -19.37
N GLU A 50 12.97 -4.10 -20.45
CA GLU A 50 14.21 -3.34 -20.72
C GLU A 50 14.59 -2.41 -19.57
N ARG A 51 13.58 -1.84 -18.89
CA ARG A 51 13.79 -0.96 -17.74
C ARG A 51 13.90 -1.74 -16.44
N PHE A 52 13.04 -2.74 -16.26
CA PHE A 52 12.97 -3.53 -15.04
C PHE A 52 14.25 -4.34 -14.78
N GLN A 53 14.96 -4.78 -15.82
CA GLN A 53 16.26 -5.46 -15.68
C GLN A 53 17.33 -4.62 -14.98
N TYR A 54 17.23 -3.28 -14.97
CA TYR A 54 18.15 -2.44 -14.19
C TYR A 54 17.92 -2.59 -12.68
N LEU A 55 16.67 -2.82 -12.29
CA LEU A 55 16.27 -2.97 -10.89
C LEU A 55 16.52 -4.38 -10.38
N ARG A 56 16.23 -5.38 -11.23
CA ARG A 56 16.27 -6.80 -10.90
C ARG A 56 16.82 -7.59 -12.09
N PRO A 57 18.13 -7.46 -12.38
CA PRO A 57 18.75 -8.19 -13.50
C PRO A 57 18.69 -9.71 -13.32
N ASP A 58 18.55 -10.15 -12.07
CA ASP A 58 18.44 -11.54 -11.66
C ASP A 58 16.99 -12.08 -11.61
N HIS A 59 16.01 -11.29 -12.06
CA HIS A 59 14.63 -11.75 -12.05
C HIS A 59 14.45 -12.96 -13.00
N PRO A 60 13.83 -14.07 -12.57
CA PRO A 60 13.73 -15.30 -13.38
C PRO A 60 13.11 -15.10 -14.77
N ALA A 61 12.18 -14.15 -14.90
CA ALA A 61 11.57 -13.81 -16.19
C ALA A 61 12.58 -13.34 -17.25
N LEU A 62 13.73 -12.79 -16.83
CA LEU A 62 14.80 -12.28 -17.70
C LEU A 62 15.84 -13.34 -18.06
N ALA A 63 15.70 -14.59 -17.59
CA ALA A 63 16.69 -15.66 -17.83
C ALA A 63 16.95 -15.95 -19.32
N HIS A 64 15.98 -15.64 -20.19
CA HIS A 64 16.08 -15.80 -21.64
C HIS A 64 16.21 -14.45 -22.39
N GLY A 65 16.53 -13.38 -21.67
CA GLY A 65 16.64 -12.03 -22.21
C GLY A 65 15.31 -11.31 -22.39
N VAL A 66 15.39 -9.99 -22.58
CA VAL A 66 14.24 -9.08 -22.66
C VAL A 66 13.27 -9.42 -23.79
N GLU A 67 13.77 -9.87 -24.95
CA GLU A 67 12.92 -10.21 -26.11
C GLU A 67 11.97 -11.37 -25.80
N ALA A 68 12.39 -12.34 -24.97
CA ALA A 68 11.52 -13.40 -24.50
C ALA A 68 10.37 -12.88 -23.60
N CYS A 69 10.52 -11.69 -23.03
CA CYS A 69 9.52 -11.05 -22.18
C CYS A 69 8.49 -10.21 -22.94
N ALA A 70 8.53 -10.17 -24.28
CA ALA A 70 7.61 -9.36 -25.09
C ALA A 70 6.12 -9.73 -24.92
N CYS A 71 5.79 -10.91 -24.38
CA CYS A 71 4.44 -11.29 -23.99
C CYS A 71 4.31 -11.62 -22.49
N SER A 72 5.26 -11.15 -21.67
CA SER A 72 5.26 -11.33 -20.22
C SER A 72 4.70 -10.11 -19.52
N VAL A 73 3.51 -10.24 -18.93
CA VAL A 73 2.81 -9.16 -18.22
C VAL A 73 3.28 -9.14 -16.77
N PRO A 74 3.92 -8.06 -16.29
CA PRO A 74 4.23 -7.91 -14.87
C PRO A 74 2.94 -7.66 -14.08
N ILE A 75 2.65 -8.50 -13.09
CA ILE A 75 1.46 -8.38 -12.24
C ILE A 75 1.83 -8.22 -10.78
N LEU A 76 0.96 -7.53 -10.04
CA LEU A 76 0.96 -7.44 -8.59
C LEU A 76 -0.25 -8.20 -8.05
N LEU A 77 0.01 -9.11 -7.11
CA LEU A 77 -1.05 -9.73 -6.32
C LEU A 77 -1.51 -8.75 -5.25
N PHE A 78 -2.77 -8.84 -4.84
CA PHE A 78 -3.28 -8.08 -3.69
C PHE A 78 -4.37 -8.85 -2.95
N GLY A 79 -4.60 -8.46 -1.70
CA GLY A 79 -5.71 -9.00 -0.93
C GLY A 79 -5.91 -8.29 0.41
N ASP A 80 -7.15 -8.23 0.87
CA ASP A 80 -7.49 -7.62 2.17
C ASP A 80 -8.87 -8.09 2.68
N GLU A 81 -9.18 -7.79 3.93
CA GLU A 81 -10.50 -8.00 4.54
C GLU A 81 -11.46 -6.83 4.23
N GLY A 82 -12.38 -7.07 3.31
CA GLY A 82 -13.55 -6.23 3.08
C GLY A 82 -14.69 -6.47 4.08
N ARG A 83 -15.77 -5.67 3.98
CA ARG A 83 -16.96 -5.78 4.85
C ARG A 83 -18.17 -6.38 4.11
N ALA A 84 -18.52 -7.61 4.47
CA ALA A 84 -19.73 -8.31 4.03
C ALA A 84 -20.97 -7.99 4.89
N LEU A 85 -22.08 -8.68 4.63
CA LEU A 85 -23.36 -8.47 5.30
C LEU A 85 -23.21 -8.63 6.82
N LYS A 86 -23.99 -7.84 7.59
CA LYS A 86 -23.89 -7.79 9.06
C LYS A 86 -22.50 -7.41 9.58
N LYS A 87 -21.73 -6.63 8.79
CA LYS A 87 -20.37 -6.17 9.11
C LYS A 87 -19.36 -7.32 9.34
N GLN A 88 -19.64 -8.50 8.79
CA GLN A 88 -18.71 -9.63 8.87
C GLN A 88 -17.59 -9.42 7.87
N ALA A 89 -16.35 -9.71 8.26
CA ALA A 89 -15.22 -9.56 7.35
C ALA A 89 -15.23 -10.64 6.26
N ALA A 90 -14.73 -10.30 5.07
CA ALA A 90 -14.52 -11.22 3.97
C ALA A 90 -13.16 -10.95 3.33
N MET A 91 -12.33 -11.97 3.19
CA MET A 91 -11.06 -11.90 2.48
C MET A 91 -11.34 -11.83 0.98
N VAL A 92 -10.81 -10.80 0.33
CA VAL A 92 -10.83 -10.65 -1.13
C VAL A 92 -9.41 -10.84 -1.62
N LEU A 93 -9.20 -11.72 -2.60
CA LEU A 93 -7.91 -11.94 -3.24
C LEU A 93 -8.03 -11.62 -4.73
N GLY A 94 -7.03 -10.96 -5.29
CA GLY A 94 -7.01 -10.58 -6.70
C GLY A 94 -5.63 -10.18 -7.17
N TRP A 95 -5.56 -9.76 -8.43
CA TRP A 95 -4.31 -9.33 -9.06
C TRP A 95 -4.57 -8.18 -10.03
N GLU A 96 -3.51 -7.44 -10.34
CA GLU A 96 -3.54 -6.34 -11.32
C GLU A 96 -2.24 -6.31 -12.13
N PRO A 97 -2.25 -5.92 -13.42
CA PRO A 97 -1.03 -5.56 -14.12
C PRO A 97 -0.36 -4.36 -13.43
N MET A 98 0.97 -4.27 -13.47
CA MET A 98 1.66 -3.06 -13.00
C MET A 98 1.36 -1.82 -13.85
N LEU A 99 1.04 -2.06 -15.13
CA LEU A 99 0.70 -1.04 -16.12
C LEU A 99 -0.80 -0.75 -16.06
N GLY A 100 -1.16 0.53 -16.15
CA GLY A 100 -2.53 1.01 -16.03
C GLY A 100 -2.85 2.17 -16.94
N PHE A 101 -3.96 2.85 -16.71
CA PHE A 101 -4.43 3.93 -17.59
C PHE A 101 -3.90 5.33 -17.25
N GLY A 102 -3.13 5.47 -16.17
CA GLY A 102 -2.42 6.69 -15.78
C GLY A 102 -2.69 7.14 -14.34
N CYS A 103 -2.23 8.34 -14.04
CA CYS A 103 -2.62 9.11 -12.86
C CYS A 103 -3.62 10.23 -13.22
N MET A 104 -4.45 10.64 -12.26
CA MET A 104 -5.43 11.72 -12.45
C MET A 104 -4.78 13.08 -12.81
N THR A 105 -3.49 13.27 -12.55
CA THR A 105 -2.73 14.45 -12.91
C THR A 105 -1.77 14.10 -14.04
N HIS A 106 -2.16 14.41 -15.28
CA HIS A 106 -1.29 14.25 -16.44
C HIS A 106 -0.12 15.24 -16.35
N CYS A 107 1.13 14.75 -16.31
CA CYS A 107 2.29 15.53 -16.67
C CYS A 107 2.50 15.36 -18.18
N THR A 108 2.19 16.39 -18.96
CA THR A 108 2.20 16.32 -20.44
C THR A 108 3.55 16.66 -21.09
N ASP A 109 4.53 17.18 -20.35
CA ASP A 109 5.63 17.93 -20.99
C ASP A 109 7.06 17.62 -20.48
N ASP A 110 7.33 16.43 -19.90
CA ASP A 110 8.71 16.03 -19.56
C ASP A 110 9.34 15.18 -20.69
N PRO A 111 10.46 15.62 -21.31
CA PRO A 111 11.18 14.82 -22.31
C PRO A 111 11.75 13.50 -21.77
N GLU A 112 11.98 13.38 -20.46
CA GLU A 112 12.35 12.12 -19.80
C GLU A 112 11.12 11.25 -19.46
N SER A 113 9.89 11.73 -19.72
CA SER A 113 8.69 10.94 -19.44
C SER A 113 8.67 9.69 -20.32
N HIS A 114 8.61 8.53 -19.66
CA HIS A 114 8.55 7.25 -20.33
C HIS A 114 7.11 6.99 -20.80
N HIS A 115 6.74 7.64 -21.92
CA HIS A 115 5.45 7.48 -22.56
C HIS A 115 5.06 5.99 -22.70
N GLY A 116 3.82 5.67 -22.32
CA GLY A 116 3.24 4.32 -22.40
C GLY A 116 3.30 3.49 -21.11
N HIS A 117 4.18 3.80 -20.14
CA HIS A 117 4.19 3.08 -18.85
C HIS A 117 3.47 3.85 -17.76
N LYS A 118 2.16 3.69 -17.76
CA LYS A 118 1.21 4.42 -16.91
C LYS A 118 0.85 3.66 -15.64
N LEU A 119 0.49 4.38 -14.58
CA LEU A 119 0.05 3.80 -13.29
C LEU A 119 -1.44 3.41 -13.27
N ASN A 120 -1.89 2.69 -12.24
CA ASN A 120 -3.26 2.19 -12.08
C ASN A 120 -4.18 3.09 -11.21
N PHE A 121 -4.17 4.40 -11.45
CA PHE A 121 -4.94 5.39 -10.68
C PHE A 121 -6.09 6.04 -11.45
N ASP A 122 -6.10 5.91 -12.78
CA ASP A 122 -7.18 6.40 -13.62
C ASP A 122 -8.07 5.27 -14.15
N GLY A 123 -9.32 5.61 -14.46
CA GLY A 123 -10.33 4.70 -14.97
C GLY A 123 -10.99 3.80 -13.91
N SER A 124 -11.86 2.91 -14.38
CA SER A 124 -12.60 1.99 -13.52
C SER A 124 -11.71 0.87 -12.99
N THR A 125 -11.73 0.65 -11.68
CA THR A 125 -11.00 -0.48 -11.05
C THR A 125 -11.44 -1.85 -11.56
N TYR A 126 -12.62 -2.00 -12.17
CA TYR A 126 -13.04 -3.23 -12.83
C TYR A 126 -12.26 -3.56 -14.11
N LYS A 127 -11.56 -2.58 -14.72
CA LYS A 127 -10.73 -2.81 -15.92
C LYS A 127 -9.35 -3.36 -15.59
N THR A 128 -8.80 -2.96 -14.45
CA THR A 128 -7.39 -3.22 -14.10
C THR A 128 -7.21 -4.14 -12.90
N ARG A 129 -8.28 -4.54 -12.21
CA ARG A 129 -8.22 -5.45 -11.06
C ARG A 129 -9.06 -6.68 -11.30
N MET A 130 -8.40 -7.82 -11.31
CA MET A 130 -8.98 -9.12 -11.57
C MET A 130 -9.23 -9.81 -10.23
N LEU A 131 -10.50 -10.10 -9.96
CA LEU A 131 -10.91 -10.81 -8.75
C LEU A 131 -10.58 -12.29 -8.89
N TYR A 132 -9.72 -12.84 -8.03
CA TYR A 132 -9.49 -14.29 -7.98
C TYR A 132 -10.62 -14.96 -7.18
N THR A 133 -10.89 -14.48 -5.96
CA THR A 133 -11.95 -15.03 -5.12
C THR A 133 -12.35 -14.10 -3.96
N ILE A 134 -13.44 -14.48 -3.28
CA ILE A 134 -13.86 -13.92 -1.99
C ILE A 134 -14.19 -15.05 -1.00
N MET A 135 -13.74 -14.92 0.25
CA MET A 135 -14.00 -15.90 1.32
C MET A 135 -14.48 -15.21 2.59
N HIS A 136 -15.57 -15.70 3.17
CA HIS A 136 -16.11 -15.16 4.41
C HIS A 136 -15.23 -15.50 5.63
N LYS A 137 -15.03 -14.56 6.57
CA LYS A 137 -14.20 -14.77 7.77
C LYS A 137 -14.67 -15.91 8.66
N LYS A 138 -15.96 -16.22 8.65
CA LYS A 138 -16.49 -17.41 9.35
C LYS A 138 -15.87 -18.73 8.85
N THR A 139 -15.46 -18.77 7.57
CA THR A 139 -14.87 -19.97 6.95
C THR A 139 -13.44 -20.19 7.43
N TYR A 140 -12.63 -19.13 7.54
CA TYR A 140 -11.21 -19.23 7.87
C TYR A 140 -10.80 -18.67 9.24
N GLY A 141 -11.70 -18.03 9.97
CA GLY A 141 -11.44 -17.40 11.28
C GLY A 141 -11.93 -18.23 12.46
N SER A 142 -12.30 -19.50 12.25
CA SER A 142 -12.82 -20.34 13.33
C SER A 142 -11.70 -20.81 14.26
N LYS A 143 -11.98 -20.87 15.58
CA LYS A 143 -11.01 -21.37 16.58
C LYS A 143 -10.53 -22.80 16.29
N LYS A 144 -11.37 -23.64 15.67
CA LYS A 144 -11.06 -25.05 15.36
C LYS A 144 -10.17 -25.21 14.13
N SER A 145 -10.39 -24.40 13.10
CA SER A 145 -9.63 -24.49 11.84
C SER A 145 -8.35 -23.65 11.86
N GLY A 146 -8.30 -22.61 12.70
CA GLY A 146 -7.35 -21.52 12.49
C GLY A 146 -7.42 -20.99 11.06
N ASN A 147 -6.32 -20.46 10.56
CA ASN A 147 -6.18 -19.97 9.19
C ASN A 147 -6.01 -21.08 8.13
N LYS A 148 -6.14 -22.37 8.48
CA LYS A 148 -5.85 -23.50 7.55
C LYS A 148 -6.61 -23.42 6.23
N TYR A 149 -7.90 -23.06 6.27
CA TYR A 149 -8.71 -22.90 5.06
C TYR A 149 -8.23 -21.75 4.17
N LEU A 150 -7.83 -20.63 4.78
CA LEU A 150 -7.26 -19.51 4.04
C LEU A 150 -5.91 -19.90 3.43
N MET A 151 -5.05 -20.59 4.18
CA MET A 151 -3.75 -21.02 3.66
C MET A 151 -3.89 -22.02 2.52
N SER A 152 -4.79 -23.00 2.64
CA SER A 152 -5.10 -23.93 1.54
C SER A 152 -5.62 -23.19 0.30
N LEU A 153 -6.39 -22.10 0.47
CA LEU A 153 -6.80 -21.26 -0.66
C LEU A 153 -5.63 -20.44 -1.24
N VAL A 154 -4.72 -19.93 -0.40
CA VAL A 154 -3.50 -19.23 -0.81
C VAL A 154 -2.59 -20.18 -1.60
N ASP A 155 -2.50 -21.46 -1.22
CA ASP A 155 -1.75 -22.48 -1.97
C ASP A 155 -2.34 -22.69 -3.36
N CYS A 156 -3.67 -22.82 -3.47
CA CYS A 156 -4.34 -22.87 -4.78
C CYS A 156 -4.11 -21.59 -5.58
N TRP A 157 -4.15 -20.43 -4.93
CA TRP A 157 -3.94 -19.13 -5.57
C TRP A 157 -2.52 -19.00 -6.15
N ALA A 158 -1.51 -19.44 -5.40
CA ALA A 158 -0.12 -19.50 -5.87
C ALA A 158 0.00 -20.48 -7.05
N SER A 159 -0.60 -21.68 -6.95
CA SER A 159 -0.54 -22.68 -8.01
C SER A 159 -1.16 -22.19 -9.32
N ASP A 160 -2.30 -21.50 -9.27
CA ASP A 160 -2.98 -20.97 -10.45
C ASP A 160 -2.17 -19.85 -11.13
N HIS A 161 -1.42 -19.07 -10.36
CA HIS A 161 -0.51 -18.06 -10.93
C HIS A 161 0.76 -18.72 -11.47
N ALA A 162 1.29 -19.76 -10.81
CA ALA A 162 2.41 -20.53 -11.33
C ALA A 162 2.07 -21.20 -12.67
N GLU A 163 0.84 -21.68 -12.85
CA GLU A 163 0.34 -22.14 -14.15
C GLU A 163 0.32 -21.00 -15.19
N ALA A 164 -0.24 -19.84 -14.82
CA ALA A 164 -0.29 -18.68 -15.72
C ALA A 164 1.11 -18.13 -16.10
N MET A 165 2.12 -18.34 -15.27
CA MET A 165 3.53 -18.03 -15.57
C MET A 165 4.09 -18.91 -16.70
N GLN A 166 3.60 -20.15 -16.87
CA GLN A 166 4.00 -21.03 -18.00
C GLN A 166 3.43 -20.57 -19.35
N GLY A 167 2.49 -19.63 -19.32
CA GLY A 167 1.95 -18.94 -20.48
C GLY A 167 0.61 -19.49 -20.94
N VAL A 168 -0.28 -18.56 -21.29
CA VAL A 168 -1.64 -18.80 -21.76
C VAL A 168 -1.68 -18.52 -23.27
N VAL A 169 -1.99 -19.55 -24.06
CA VAL A 169 -2.10 -19.41 -25.52
C VAL A 169 -3.44 -18.80 -25.87
N VAL A 170 -3.43 -17.67 -26.59
CA VAL A 170 -4.62 -16.90 -26.98
C VAL A 170 -4.46 -16.30 -28.39
N GLN A 171 -5.57 -15.88 -29.00
CA GLN A 171 -5.56 -15.08 -30.23
C GLN A 171 -5.44 -13.60 -29.90
N HIS A 172 -4.59 -12.87 -30.62
CA HIS A 172 -4.46 -11.43 -30.57
C HIS A 172 -4.47 -10.88 -32.00
N GLY A 173 -5.63 -10.42 -32.45
CA GLY A 173 -5.86 -10.12 -33.87
C GLY A 173 -5.65 -11.38 -34.72
N PRO A 174 -4.81 -11.35 -35.76
CA PRO A 174 -4.52 -12.52 -36.59
C PRO A 174 -3.44 -13.45 -36.00
N GLU A 175 -2.77 -13.06 -34.91
CA GLU A 175 -1.63 -13.79 -34.36
C GLU A 175 -2.06 -14.68 -33.18
N THR A 176 -1.51 -15.89 -33.11
CA THR A 176 -1.55 -16.69 -31.89
C THR A 176 -0.34 -16.34 -31.02
N ILE A 177 -0.57 -15.87 -29.81
CA ILE A 177 0.48 -15.49 -28.86
C ILE A 177 0.37 -16.31 -27.58
N ARG A 178 1.47 -16.36 -26.82
CA ARG A 178 1.53 -16.95 -25.48
C ARG A 178 1.76 -15.85 -24.46
N VAL A 179 0.73 -15.52 -23.67
CA VAL A 179 0.79 -14.47 -22.66
C VAL A 179 1.20 -15.08 -21.32
N HIS A 180 2.30 -14.62 -20.74
CA HIS A 180 2.77 -15.04 -19.43
C HIS A 180 2.37 -14.00 -18.39
N LEU A 181 1.70 -14.41 -17.31
CA LEU A 181 1.48 -13.51 -16.17
C LEU A 181 2.63 -13.71 -15.18
N ILE A 182 3.43 -12.68 -14.95
CA ILE A 182 4.64 -12.74 -14.11
C ILE A 182 4.40 -11.96 -12.81
N PRO A 183 4.13 -12.63 -11.68
CA PRO A 183 4.05 -11.96 -10.39
C PRO A 183 5.40 -11.38 -9.99
N VAL A 184 5.46 -10.05 -9.83
CA VAL A 184 6.67 -9.35 -9.37
C VAL A 184 6.55 -8.85 -7.93
N GLY A 185 5.39 -9.04 -7.32
CA GLY A 185 5.15 -8.74 -5.91
C GLY A 185 3.71 -8.99 -5.48
N ILE A 186 3.49 -8.98 -4.17
CA ILE A 186 2.19 -8.87 -3.52
C ILE A 186 2.12 -7.58 -2.71
N LYS A 187 1.06 -6.80 -2.90
CA LYS A 187 0.79 -5.56 -2.15
C LYS A 187 -0.53 -5.65 -1.40
N CYS A 188 -0.46 -5.44 -0.09
CA CYS A 188 -1.63 -5.39 0.80
C CYS A 188 -1.33 -4.44 1.95
N ASP A 189 -2.36 -4.09 2.75
CA ASP A 189 -2.07 -3.58 4.09
C ASP A 189 -1.24 -4.62 4.86
N TRP A 190 -0.34 -4.15 5.71
CA TRP A 190 0.64 -5.00 6.37
C TRP A 190 0.03 -6.15 7.19
N PRO A 191 -1.12 -5.97 7.91
CA PRO A 191 -1.84 -7.08 8.52
C PRO A 191 -2.23 -8.20 7.57
N ALA A 192 -2.64 -7.85 6.35
CA ALA A 192 -2.97 -8.83 5.33
C ALA A 192 -1.69 -9.52 4.82
N LEU A 193 -0.59 -8.79 4.61
CA LEU A 193 0.71 -9.39 4.28
C LEU A 193 1.18 -10.37 5.37
N VAL A 194 1.06 -9.99 6.64
CA VAL A 194 1.40 -10.86 7.78
C VAL A 194 0.60 -12.15 7.75
N LYS A 195 -0.70 -12.06 7.45
CA LYS A 195 -1.57 -13.23 7.37
C LYS A 195 -1.27 -14.11 6.16
N LEU A 196 -1.13 -13.52 4.98
CA LEU A 196 -0.96 -14.23 3.70
C LEU A 196 0.45 -14.79 3.52
N GLY A 197 1.46 -14.10 4.04
CA GLY A 197 2.86 -14.52 4.01
C GLY A 197 3.36 -15.18 5.30
N GLN A 198 2.48 -15.41 6.27
CA GLN A 198 2.84 -15.97 7.59
C GLN A 198 4.06 -15.29 8.22
N ILE A 199 4.13 -13.96 8.05
CA ILE A 199 5.29 -13.14 8.41
C ILE A 199 5.35 -13.02 9.94
N LYS A 200 6.42 -13.52 10.56
CA LYS A 200 6.63 -13.51 12.01
C LYS A 200 7.24 -12.21 12.54
N ARG A 201 7.82 -11.38 11.68
CA ARG A 201 8.40 -10.07 12.03
C ARG A 201 7.53 -8.94 11.47
N SER A 202 6.85 -8.21 12.35
CA SER A 202 5.91 -7.16 11.96
C SER A 202 5.65 -6.19 13.11
N PHE A 203 4.87 -5.14 12.86
CA PHE A 203 4.46 -4.20 13.90
C PHE A 203 3.58 -4.81 15.02
N TYR A 204 3.07 -6.03 14.85
CA TYR A 204 2.36 -6.76 15.90
C TYR A 204 3.29 -7.35 16.96
N CYS A 205 4.58 -7.48 16.66
CA CYS A 205 5.56 -7.96 17.62
C CYS A 205 5.81 -6.87 18.66
N ASP A 206 5.85 -7.27 19.94
CA ASP A 206 6.14 -6.33 21.02
C ASP A 206 7.46 -5.61 20.74
N ALA A 207 7.45 -4.28 20.91
CA ALA A 207 8.62 -3.43 20.73
C ALA A 207 9.60 -3.52 21.93
N VAL A 208 9.59 -4.64 22.66
CA VAL A 208 10.59 -4.91 23.69
C VAL A 208 11.96 -4.96 23.02
N PRO A 209 13.00 -4.36 23.62
CA PRO A 209 14.36 -4.48 23.12
C PRO A 209 14.72 -5.95 22.92
N HIS A 210 15.36 -6.27 21.78
CA HIS A 210 15.67 -7.65 21.38
C HIS A 210 14.43 -8.53 21.13
N GLY A 211 13.33 -7.91 20.71
CA GLY A 211 12.10 -8.60 20.35
C GLY A 211 12.22 -9.48 19.09
N LYS A 212 11.08 -9.98 18.62
CA LYS A 212 11.00 -10.81 17.40
C LYS A 212 11.34 -10.03 16.12
N GLY A 213 11.47 -8.71 16.20
CA GLY A 213 11.69 -7.80 15.08
C GLY A 213 10.40 -7.17 14.56
N ILE A 214 10.51 -5.91 14.13
CA ILE A 214 9.36 -5.09 13.69
C ILE A 214 9.21 -5.04 12.17
N CYS A 215 10.17 -5.57 11.40
CA CYS A 215 10.20 -5.46 9.95
C CYS A 215 10.51 -6.80 9.29
N HIS A 216 9.85 -7.11 8.16
CA HIS A 216 10.12 -8.32 7.39
C HIS A 216 11.29 -8.18 6.42
N LEU A 217 11.72 -6.94 6.13
CA LEU A 217 12.77 -6.63 5.16
C LEU A 217 14.15 -6.38 5.79
N CYS A 218 14.25 -6.35 7.12
CA CYS A 218 15.49 -6.19 7.86
C CYS A 218 15.38 -6.81 9.26
N MET A 219 16.41 -6.64 10.07
CA MET A 219 16.50 -7.17 11.43
C MET A 219 16.27 -6.10 12.51
N ALA A 220 15.54 -5.02 12.19
CA ALA A 220 15.17 -3.96 13.13
C ALA A 220 14.39 -4.50 14.34
N ASN A 221 14.79 -4.07 15.54
CA ASN A 221 14.30 -4.51 16.84
C ASN A 221 14.49 -6.02 17.11
N THR A 222 15.57 -6.60 16.60
CA THR A 222 16.02 -7.96 16.94
C THR A 222 17.33 -7.89 17.73
N ALA A 223 17.88 -9.05 18.12
CA ALA A 223 19.22 -9.12 18.70
C ALA A 223 20.31 -8.54 17.76
N ALA A 224 20.14 -8.69 16.43
CA ALA A 224 21.10 -8.19 15.45
C ALA A 224 21.04 -6.66 15.26
N CYS A 225 19.89 -6.03 15.49
CA CYS A 225 19.76 -4.57 15.48
C CYS A 225 18.72 -4.10 16.51
N PRO A 226 19.11 -4.02 17.80
CA PRO A 226 18.18 -3.66 18.88
C PRO A 226 17.68 -2.22 18.76
N ASP A 227 18.57 -1.28 18.48
CA ASP A 227 18.20 0.12 18.24
C ASP A 227 17.84 0.34 16.77
N TYR A 228 16.54 0.32 16.49
CA TYR A 228 16.02 0.60 15.16
C TYR A 228 15.73 2.08 14.91
N SER A 229 15.98 2.96 15.89
CA SER A 229 15.79 4.42 15.74
C SER A 229 16.88 5.06 14.88
N GLY A 230 18.04 4.40 14.77
CA GLY A 230 19.17 4.78 13.92
C GLY A 230 19.11 4.20 12.50
N ASP A 231 20.31 4.00 11.94
CA ASP A 231 20.52 3.55 10.56
C ASP A 231 21.14 2.15 10.48
N GLY A 232 21.56 1.55 11.60
CA GLY A 232 22.27 0.26 11.62
C GLY A 232 21.49 -0.91 11.02
N TRP A 233 20.15 -0.88 11.07
CA TRP A 233 19.31 -1.91 10.44
C TRP A 233 19.49 -2.00 8.91
N LYS A 234 20.00 -0.95 8.26
CA LYS A 234 20.27 -0.95 6.82
C LYS A 234 21.30 -2.03 6.45
N GLU A 235 22.27 -2.27 7.33
CA GLU A 235 23.33 -3.28 7.15
C GLU A 235 22.81 -4.72 7.33
N THR A 236 21.55 -4.87 7.77
CA THR A 236 20.87 -6.16 7.96
C THR A 236 19.90 -6.49 6.84
N MET A 237 19.90 -5.69 5.77
CA MET A 237 19.12 -5.90 4.55
C MET A 237 19.94 -6.63 3.49
N GLN A 238 19.29 -7.04 2.40
CA GLN A 238 19.85 -7.42 1.10
C GLN A 238 21.27 -8.03 1.13
N HIS A 239 21.36 -9.35 0.95
CA HIS A 239 22.61 -10.14 0.97
C HIS A 239 23.42 -10.06 2.27
N SER A 240 22.95 -9.36 3.30
CA SER A 240 23.54 -9.40 4.63
C SER A 240 23.41 -10.79 5.25
N GLU A 241 24.52 -11.32 5.78
CA GLU A 241 24.55 -12.57 6.56
C GLU A 241 23.72 -12.48 7.85
N ALA A 242 23.44 -11.27 8.33
CA ALA A 242 22.58 -11.06 9.50
C ALA A 242 21.10 -11.24 9.18
N PHE A 243 20.69 -11.14 7.91
CA PHE A 243 19.30 -11.30 7.52
C PHE A 243 18.87 -12.77 7.67
N THR A 244 17.67 -12.96 8.20
CA THR A 244 17.04 -14.29 8.28
C THR A 244 15.64 -14.20 7.71
N ALA A 245 15.14 -15.26 7.07
CA ALA A 245 13.76 -15.29 6.57
C ALA A 245 12.71 -14.87 7.65
N PRO A 246 11.69 -14.06 7.30
CA PRO A 246 10.68 -13.59 8.24
C PRO A 246 9.54 -14.59 8.45
N TRP A 247 9.79 -15.88 8.27
CA TRP A 247 8.84 -16.98 8.46
C TRP A 247 9.54 -18.20 9.05
N ASP A 248 8.78 -19.14 9.59
CA ASP A 248 9.32 -20.42 10.08
C ASP A 248 9.32 -21.49 8.98
N ALA A 249 8.39 -21.40 8.04
CA ALA A 249 8.32 -22.20 6.83
C ALA A 249 8.07 -21.29 5.63
N VAL A 250 8.69 -21.60 4.49
CA VAL A 250 8.58 -20.79 3.27
C VAL A 250 7.11 -20.77 2.80
N PRO A 251 6.46 -19.60 2.70
CA PRO A 251 5.07 -19.51 2.27
C PRO A 251 4.87 -19.95 0.81
N ALA A 252 3.69 -20.51 0.50
CA ALA A 252 3.36 -20.99 -0.85
C ALA A 252 3.54 -19.93 -1.94
N LEU A 253 3.13 -18.69 -1.66
CA LEU A 253 3.27 -17.56 -2.60
C LEU A 253 4.71 -17.36 -3.07
N VAL A 254 5.69 -17.39 -2.16
CA VAL A 254 7.10 -17.20 -2.56
C VAL A 254 7.72 -18.50 -3.07
N SER A 255 7.41 -19.65 -2.46
CA SER A 255 7.98 -20.94 -2.92
C SER A 255 7.60 -21.29 -4.36
N GLN A 256 6.41 -20.89 -4.82
CA GLN A 256 5.91 -21.22 -6.15
C GLN A 256 6.11 -20.09 -7.17
N LEU A 257 6.05 -18.81 -6.74
CA LEU A 257 6.09 -17.66 -7.66
C LEU A 257 7.47 -16.99 -7.74
N CYS A 258 8.37 -17.30 -6.81
CA CYS A 258 9.72 -16.73 -6.75
C CYS A 258 10.81 -17.81 -6.84
N PRO A 259 10.76 -18.75 -7.81
CA PRO A 259 11.77 -19.80 -7.89
C PRO A 259 13.15 -19.19 -8.14
N GLY A 260 14.15 -19.62 -7.36
CA GLY A 260 15.54 -19.19 -7.50
C GLY A 260 15.89 -17.82 -6.90
N LEU A 261 14.93 -17.12 -6.27
CA LEU A 261 15.23 -15.90 -5.52
C LEU A 261 15.79 -16.22 -4.12
N ASP A 262 16.71 -15.38 -3.63
CA ASP A 262 17.25 -15.49 -2.27
C ASP A 262 16.21 -15.15 -1.18
N GLU A 263 16.51 -15.44 0.08
CA GLU A 263 15.57 -15.22 1.20
C GLU A 263 15.11 -13.77 1.33
N TRP A 264 16.01 -12.80 1.10
CA TRP A 264 15.66 -11.39 1.21
C TRP A 264 14.78 -10.95 0.04
N GLN A 265 15.07 -11.43 -1.17
CA GLN A 265 14.27 -11.17 -2.36
C GLN A 265 12.88 -11.79 -2.26
N GLN A 266 12.77 -12.98 -1.68
CA GLN A 266 11.49 -13.58 -1.34
C GLN A 266 10.74 -12.71 -0.31
N ALA A 267 11.42 -12.17 0.70
CA ALA A 267 10.78 -11.25 1.65
C ALA A 267 10.33 -9.94 0.96
N ALA A 268 11.13 -9.42 0.03
CA ALA A 268 10.86 -8.23 -0.77
C ALA A 268 9.74 -8.43 -1.80
N PHE A 269 9.34 -9.66 -2.09
CA PHE A 269 8.12 -9.96 -2.84
C PHE A 269 6.87 -9.43 -2.11
N TYR A 270 6.89 -9.39 -0.77
CA TYR A 270 5.86 -8.72 0.04
C TYR A 270 6.13 -7.22 0.09
N ARG A 271 5.53 -6.50 -0.85
CA ARG A 271 5.80 -5.07 -1.15
C ARG A 271 5.31 -4.15 -0.04
N LEU A 272 5.98 -3.02 0.09
CA LEU A 272 5.60 -1.97 1.03
C LEU A 272 4.50 -1.09 0.44
N ASP A 273 3.30 -1.16 1.02
CA ASP A 273 2.20 -0.31 0.58
C ASP A 273 2.35 1.15 1.02
N LEU A 274 2.67 2.01 0.06
CA LEU A 274 2.80 3.45 0.25
C LEU A 274 1.55 4.10 0.87
N PHE A 275 0.34 3.65 0.51
CA PHE A 275 -0.89 4.25 1.00
C PHE A 275 -1.09 4.00 2.49
N HIS A 276 -0.97 2.74 2.94
CA HIS A 276 -1.05 2.42 4.36
C HIS A 276 0.17 2.90 5.16
N ILE A 277 1.36 3.03 4.57
CA ILE A 277 2.55 3.56 5.26
C ILE A 277 2.47 5.09 5.45
N CYS A 278 2.02 5.81 4.42
CA CYS A 278 1.95 7.27 4.43
C CYS A 278 0.57 7.78 4.86
N HIS A 279 -0.41 7.77 3.95
CA HIS A 279 -1.72 8.40 4.12
C HIS A 279 -2.51 7.84 5.30
N LYS A 280 -2.42 6.52 5.52
CA LYS A 280 -2.96 5.87 6.71
C LYS A 280 -1.83 5.43 7.65
N GLY A 281 -0.80 6.25 7.81
CA GLY A 281 0.32 5.89 8.67
C GLY A 281 1.02 7.13 9.19
N VAL A 282 2.33 7.24 8.94
CA VAL A 282 3.17 8.27 9.55
C VAL A 282 2.70 9.70 9.24
N MET A 283 2.07 9.92 8.07
CA MET A 283 1.53 11.23 7.69
C MET A 283 0.20 11.53 8.38
N ALA A 284 -0.63 10.52 8.65
CA ALA A 284 -1.84 10.68 9.46
C ALA A 284 -1.51 10.96 10.93
N GLU A 285 -0.45 10.34 11.47
CA GLU A 285 0.09 10.67 12.79
C GLU A 285 0.53 12.14 12.85
N LEU A 286 1.32 12.59 11.86
CA LEU A 286 1.74 13.98 11.75
C LEU A 286 0.54 14.93 11.70
N ALA A 287 -0.47 14.59 10.92
CA ALA A 287 -1.65 15.42 10.74
C ALA A 287 -2.47 15.55 12.04
N GLY A 288 -2.76 14.43 12.71
CA GLY A 288 -3.48 14.44 14.00
C GLY A 288 -2.73 15.21 15.09
N SER A 289 -1.44 14.89 15.27
CA SER A 289 -0.59 15.59 16.26
C SER A 289 -0.33 17.05 15.93
N GLY A 290 -0.24 17.39 14.64
CA GLY A 290 -0.11 18.76 14.16
C GLY A 290 -1.31 19.61 14.55
N LEU A 291 -2.53 19.12 14.34
CA LEU A 291 -3.77 19.82 14.73
C LEU A 291 -3.81 20.10 16.24
N VAL A 292 -3.49 19.11 17.08
CA VAL A 292 -3.44 19.30 18.54
C VAL A 292 -2.33 20.28 18.93
N THR A 293 -1.19 20.23 18.25
CA THR A 293 -0.07 21.16 18.48
C THR A 293 -0.46 22.61 18.20
N LEU A 294 -1.31 22.90 17.21
CA LEU A 294 -1.81 24.27 16.99
C LEU A 294 -2.55 24.81 18.24
N LEU A 295 -3.31 23.95 18.92
CA LEU A 295 -4.07 24.31 20.11
C LEU A 295 -3.19 24.50 21.34
N ASP A 296 -2.23 23.60 21.56
CA ASP A 296 -1.32 23.66 22.71
C ASP A 296 -0.39 24.87 22.64
N MET A 297 0.09 25.18 21.44
CA MET A 297 0.98 26.30 21.17
C MET A 297 0.23 27.63 21.03
N ARG A 298 -1.06 27.66 21.40
CA ARG A 298 -1.93 28.85 21.44
C ARG A 298 -1.97 29.63 20.13
N LEU A 299 -1.88 28.93 18.99
CA LEU A 299 -2.13 29.51 17.66
C LEU A 299 -3.62 29.76 17.40
N TYR A 300 -4.48 29.16 18.25
CA TYR A 300 -5.90 29.47 18.34
C TYR A 300 -6.23 30.05 19.72
N PRO A 301 -7.26 30.90 19.85
CA PRO A 301 -7.68 31.44 21.13
C PRO A 301 -7.95 30.36 22.17
N ALA A 302 -7.42 30.54 23.39
CA ALA A 302 -7.63 29.62 24.51
C ALA A 302 -9.01 29.81 25.19
N ARG A 303 -10.07 30.01 24.39
CA ARG A 303 -11.44 30.19 24.87
C ARG A 303 -12.27 28.94 24.57
N GLY A 304 -13.13 28.56 25.51
CA GLY A 304 -14.01 27.40 25.39
C GLY A 304 -13.32 26.07 25.70
N SER A 305 -14.07 24.98 25.51
CA SER A 305 -13.60 23.61 25.66
C SER A 305 -12.57 23.23 24.58
N PHE A 306 -11.95 22.06 24.70
CA PHE A 306 -11.05 21.55 23.65
C PHE A 306 -11.81 21.30 22.34
N GLU A 307 -13.05 20.85 22.46
CA GLU A 307 -14.00 20.59 21.39
C GLU A 307 -14.39 21.87 20.66
N ASP A 308 -14.66 22.96 21.41
CA ASP A 308 -14.94 24.28 20.82
C ASP A 308 -13.75 24.76 19.98
N ARG A 309 -12.53 24.58 20.52
CA ARG A 309 -11.30 24.94 19.82
C ARG A 309 -11.04 24.08 18.58
N LEU A 310 -11.31 22.77 18.63
CA LEU A 310 -11.28 21.91 17.45
C LEU A 310 -12.31 22.33 16.40
N GLY A 311 -13.48 22.82 16.83
CA GLY A 311 -14.49 23.39 15.95
C GLY A 311 -13.97 24.58 15.15
N LEU A 312 -13.23 25.49 15.80
CA LEU A 312 -12.58 26.62 15.13
C LEU A 312 -11.58 26.15 14.06
N VAL A 313 -10.70 25.20 14.43
CA VAL A 313 -9.72 24.63 13.49
C VAL A 313 -10.42 23.96 12.30
N TYR A 314 -11.55 23.30 12.54
CA TYR A 314 -12.31 22.62 11.48
C TYR A 314 -12.94 23.60 10.49
N GLU A 315 -13.50 24.74 10.94
CA GLU A 315 -14.07 25.74 10.03
C GLU A 315 -12.99 26.39 9.15
N ASP A 316 -11.79 26.62 9.68
CA ASP A 316 -10.64 27.08 8.89
C ASP A 316 -10.18 26.02 7.89
N LEU A 317 -10.05 24.76 8.33
CA LEU A 317 -9.71 23.63 7.47
C LEU A 317 -10.71 23.46 6.32
N LYS A 318 -12.00 23.59 6.61
CA LYS A 318 -13.09 23.49 5.63
C LYS A 318 -13.04 24.66 4.63
N SER A 319 -12.79 25.87 5.12
CA SER A 319 -12.62 27.06 4.29
C SER A 319 -11.40 26.93 3.37
N PHE A 320 -10.28 26.44 3.91
CA PHE A 320 -9.08 26.12 3.15
C PHE A 320 -9.35 25.06 2.07
N ALA A 321 -9.98 23.94 2.43
CA ALA A 321 -10.30 22.87 1.49
C ALA A 321 -11.16 23.39 0.32
N LYS A 322 -12.15 24.23 0.61
CA LYS A 322 -12.97 24.89 -0.41
C LYS A 322 -12.13 25.81 -1.30
N SER A 323 -11.24 26.62 -0.73
CA SER A 323 -10.38 27.54 -1.50
C SER A 323 -9.41 26.81 -2.43
N GLU A 324 -8.91 25.65 -2.01
CA GLU A 324 -7.97 24.81 -2.75
C GLU A 324 -8.66 23.78 -3.67
N LYS A 325 -10.00 23.81 -3.75
CA LYS A 325 -10.82 22.84 -4.50
C LYS A 325 -10.52 21.38 -4.10
N LEU A 326 -10.27 21.16 -2.81
CA LEU A 326 -10.03 19.85 -2.23
C LEU A 326 -11.32 19.29 -1.61
N THR A 327 -11.51 17.99 -1.75
CA THR A 327 -12.63 17.28 -1.11
C THR A 327 -12.24 16.86 0.29
N LEU A 328 -12.90 17.45 1.30
CA LEU A 328 -12.82 17.01 2.69
C LEU A 328 -14.00 16.08 3.00
N HIS A 329 -13.71 14.85 3.42
CA HIS A 329 -14.74 13.84 3.68
C HIS A 329 -15.21 13.80 5.14
N MET A 330 -14.37 14.24 6.09
CA MET A 330 -14.78 14.38 7.48
C MET A 330 -15.80 15.52 7.65
N SER A 331 -16.74 15.35 8.57
CA SER A 331 -17.81 16.32 8.86
C SER A 331 -17.51 17.23 10.06
N GLY A 332 -16.39 17.02 10.75
CA GLY A 332 -15.96 17.79 11.92
C GLY A 332 -14.66 17.24 12.51
N LEU A 333 -14.05 17.98 13.44
CA LEU A 333 -12.94 17.49 14.26
C LEU A 333 -13.44 17.21 15.69
N THR A 334 -13.07 16.05 16.24
CA THR A 334 -13.40 15.64 17.60
C THR A 334 -12.20 14.96 18.24
N ARG A 335 -12.15 14.88 19.57
CA ARG A 335 -11.13 14.09 20.31
C ARG A 335 -10.99 12.67 19.76
N THR A 336 -12.11 12.05 19.42
CA THR A 336 -12.17 10.70 18.83
C THR A 336 -11.43 10.66 17.48
N LEU A 337 -11.70 11.63 16.60
CA LEU A 337 -11.13 11.69 15.26
C LEU A 337 -9.62 11.98 15.27
N VAL A 338 -9.15 12.80 16.20
CA VAL A 338 -7.71 13.07 16.39
C VAL A 338 -7.03 12.12 17.38
N ARG A 339 -7.78 11.13 17.92
CA ARG A 339 -7.34 10.16 18.94
C ARG A 339 -6.63 10.78 20.15
N PHE A 340 -7.22 11.84 20.70
CA PHE A 340 -6.72 12.51 21.90
C PHE A 340 -7.80 12.54 23.00
N PRO A 341 -8.19 11.36 23.55
CA PRO A 341 -9.21 11.29 24.59
C PRO A 341 -8.74 11.97 25.89
N GLU A 342 -7.47 11.80 26.24
CA GLU A 342 -6.84 12.28 27.46
C GLU A 342 -5.55 13.06 27.11
N ASN A 343 -5.15 14.01 27.95
CA ASN A 343 -4.06 14.94 27.63
C ASN A 343 -2.66 14.29 27.58
N ASP A 344 -2.55 13.06 28.09
CA ASP A 344 -1.38 12.20 28.14
C ASP A 344 -1.37 11.11 27.05
N THR A 345 -2.32 11.16 26.12
CA THR A 345 -2.37 10.24 24.96
C THR A 345 -1.68 10.84 23.74
N TYR A 346 -1.23 10.00 22.81
CA TYR A 346 -0.63 10.46 21.54
C TYR A 346 -1.74 10.67 20.50
N PRO A 347 -1.99 11.91 20.01
CA PRO A 347 -2.94 12.14 18.93
C PRO A 347 -2.49 11.44 17.64
N SER A 348 -3.42 10.74 16.99
CA SER A 348 -3.17 9.91 15.81
C SER A 348 -4.32 10.01 14.83
N GLY A 349 -3.99 10.10 13.53
CA GLY A 349 -5.00 9.99 12.47
C GLY A 349 -5.24 8.59 11.91
N TYR A 350 -4.49 7.59 12.36
CA TYR A 350 -4.53 6.24 11.81
C TYR A 350 -5.19 5.19 12.73
N LEU A 351 -5.63 4.08 12.14
CA LEU A 351 -6.15 2.85 12.74
C LEU A 351 -5.03 1.96 13.30
N GLY A 352 -4.33 2.41 14.34
CA GLY A 352 -3.50 1.55 15.18
C GLY A 352 -4.31 0.96 16.33
N ALA A 353 -4.20 -0.33 16.63
CA ALA A 353 -4.70 -0.88 17.89
C ALA A 353 -3.87 -0.30 19.04
N TRP A 354 -4.52 0.30 20.04
CA TRP A 354 -3.85 0.63 21.29
C TRP A 354 -3.68 -0.65 22.12
N LEU A 355 -2.48 -0.84 22.67
CA LEU A 355 -2.22 -1.74 23.78
C LEU A 355 -2.39 -0.94 25.08
N LYS A 356 -3.58 -0.97 25.68
CA LYS A 356 -3.73 -0.72 27.13
C LYS A 356 -3.86 -2.11 27.77
N HIS A 357 -2.87 -2.52 28.56
CA HIS A 357 -2.84 -3.82 29.28
C HIS A 357 -3.08 -5.08 28.43
N GLY A 358 -2.47 -5.19 27.24
CA GLY A 358 -2.56 -6.44 26.46
C GLY A 358 -3.94 -6.77 25.87
N GLN A 359 -4.91 -5.85 25.97
CA GLN A 359 -6.22 -5.99 25.32
C GLN A 359 -6.34 -5.08 24.10
N GLN A 360 -6.64 -5.71 22.96
CA GLN A 360 -6.92 -5.06 21.68
C GLN A 360 -8.27 -4.33 21.78
N PHE A 361 -8.27 -3.01 21.99
CA PHE A 361 -9.51 -2.23 22.01
C PHE A 361 -10.05 -1.98 20.60
N SER A 362 -11.35 -2.25 20.43
CA SER A 362 -12.09 -2.05 19.18
C SER A 362 -12.32 -0.57 18.88
N SER A 363 -11.90 -0.15 17.69
CA SER A 363 -12.51 0.88 16.84
C SER A 363 -13.08 2.14 17.53
N CYS A 364 -12.24 3.12 17.81
CA CYS A 364 -12.64 4.52 17.79
C CYS A 364 -12.01 5.18 16.54
N MET A 365 -12.86 5.76 15.69
CA MET A 365 -12.54 6.13 14.30
C MET A 365 -11.62 7.35 14.26
N THR A 366 -10.36 7.33 13.79
CA THR A 366 -9.78 6.91 12.50
C THR A 366 -10.33 7.73 11.36
N TRP A 367 -9.47 8.44 10.64
CA TRP A 367 -9.90 9.27 9.53
C TRP A 367 -10.70 8.40 8.57
N PHE A 368 -11.88 8.86 8.17
CA PHE A 368 -12.80 8.02 7.39
C PHE A 368 -12.17 7.60 6.06
N LYS A 369 -11.28 8.43 5.50
CA LYS A 369 -10.58 8.20 4.25
C LYS A 369 -9.15 8.74 4.32
N GLY A 370 -8.19 8.02 3.74
CA GLY A 370 -6.79 8.48 3.65
C GLY A 370 -6.62 9.78 2.85
N ALA A 371 -7.59 10.14 2.01
CA ALA A 371 -7.61 11.41 1.29
C ALA A 371 -7.68 12.63 2.22
N ASP A 372 -8.34 12.50 3.37
CA ASP A 372 -8.45 13.58 4.35
C ASP A 372 -7.06 13.98 4.87
N THR A 373 -6.15 13.01 5.06
CA THR A 373 -4.77 13.23 5.54
C THR A 373 -4.02 14.22 4.65
N THR A 374 -4.20 14.10 3.34
CA THR A 374 -3.61 15.03 2.37
C THR A 374 -4.15 16.44 2.54
N VAL A 375 -5.47 16.60 2.76
CA VAL A 375 -6.09 17.92 2.95
C VAL A 375 -5.57 18.59 4.21
N VAL A 376 -5.50 17.85 5.32
CA VAL A 376 -5.03 18.41 6.60
C VAL A 376 -3.53 18.72 6.57
N LEU A 377 -2.69 17.89 5.96
CA LEU A 377 -1.27 18.23 5.84
C LEU A 377 -1.03 19.47 4.98
N LYS A 378 -1.81 19.65 3.90
CA LYS A 378 -1.77 20.89 3.10
C LYS A 378 -2.24 22.10 3.92
N PHE A 379 -3.32 21.95 4.69
CA PHE A 379 -3.82 22.98 5.59
C PHE A 379 -2.77 23.37 6.64
N LEU A 380 -2.19 22.40 7.35
CA LEU A 380 -1.16 22.64 8.37
C LEU A 380 0.04 23.39 7.78
N ALA A 381 0.53 22.97 6.62
CA ALA A 381 1.62 23.66 5.95
C ALA A 381 1.26 25.11 5.58
N SER A 382 0.07 25.34 5.01
CA SER A 382 -0.40 26.68 4.64
C SER A 382 -0.61 27.57 5.86
N PHE A 383 -1.32 27.08 6.87
CA PHE A 383 -1.63 27.79 8.09
C PHE A 383 -0.36 28.19 8.85
N LEU A 384 0.57 27.25 9.06
CA LEU A 384 1.83 27.54 9.74
C LEU A 384 2.69 28.50 8.91
N GLN A 385 2.73 28.36 7.58
CA GLN A 385 3.49 29.29 6.74
C GLN A 385 2.98 30.74 6.84
N ALA A 386 1.66 30.93 7.02
CA ALA A 386 1.04 32.24 7.16
C ALA A 386 1.17 32.85 8.56
N ASN A 387 1.30 32.02 9.60
CA ASN A 387 1.27 32.45 11.01
C ASN A 387 2.64 32.44 11.70
N LEU A 388 3.68 31.85 11.07
CA LEU A 388 5.03 31.81 11.64
C LEU A 388 5.92 32.91 11.05
N GLY A 389 6.62 33.61 11.93
CA GLY A 389 7.63 34.62 11.60
C GLY A 389 9.07 34.15 11.91
N PRO A 390 10.06 35.04 11.70
CA PRO A 390 11.46 34.75 11.98
C PRO A 390 11.74 34.35 13.45
N ASP A 391 10.98 34.91 14.40
CA ASP A 391 11.15 34.66 15.84
C ASP A 391 10.27 33.54 16.38
N SER A 392 9.48 32.87 15.53
CA SER A 392 8.63 31.76 15.96
C SER A 392 9.46 30.60 16.49
N GLU A 393 8.89 29.84 17.44
CA GLU A 393 9.55 28.71 18.05
C GLU A 393 10.02 27.66 17.04
N ASP A 394 11.22 27.12 17.27
CA ASP A 394 11.80 26.06 16.45
C ASP A 394 10.91 24.82 16.32
N TYR A 395 10.09 24.55 17.33
CA TYR A 395 9.16 23.42 17.32
C TYR A 395 8.11 23.57 16.21
N LEU A 396 7.52 24.77 16.09
CA LEU A 396 6.52 25.08 15.06
C LEU A 396 7.16 25.17 13.67
N LYS A 397 8.37 25.71 13.57
CA LYS A 397 9.15 25.71 12.31
C LYS A 397 9.47 24.28 11.86
N CYS A 398 9.83 23.40 12.79
CA CYS A 398 10.07 21.98 12.51
C CYS A 398 8.79 21.27 12.04
N LEU A 399 7.63 21.61 12.61
CA LEU A 399 6.33 21.11 12.18
C LEU A 399 6.01 21.53 10.75
N LEU A 400 6.19 22.82 10.44
CA LEU A 400 6.01 23.35 9.09
C LEU A 400 6.89 22.62 8.07
N GLN A 401 8.19 22.48 8.36
CA GLN A 401 9.13 21.77 7.49
C GLN A 401 8.72 20.31 7.26
N CYS A 402 8.28 19.62 8.32
CA CYS A 402 7.82 18.24 8.22
C CYS A 402 6.56 18.11 7.34
N CYS A 403 5.57 18.98 7.51
CA CYS A 403 4.37 19.00 6.68
C CYS A 403 4.70 19.31 5.21
N GLN A 404 5.56 20.30 4.95
CA GLN A 404 5.99 20.65 3.59
C GLN A 404 6.75 19.50 2.91
N ALA A 405 7.65 18.84 3.64
CA ALA A 405 8.40 17.70 3.14
C ALA A 405 7.49 16.53 2.74
N GLY A 406 6.53 16.17 3.62
CA GLY A 406 5.56 15.10 3.32
C GLY A 406 4.66 15.44 2.12
N ASN A 407 4.15 16.67 2.05
CA ASN A 407 3.33 17.14 0.93
C ASN A 407 4.11 17.11 -0.39
N LYS A 408 5.35 17.60 -0.42
CA LYS A 408 6.18 17.60 -1.63
C LYS A 408 6.56 16.19 -2.06
N PHE A 409 6.91 15.31 -1.11
CA PHE A 409 7.20 13.90 -1.39
C PHE A 409 6.04 13.24 -2.14
N LEU A 410 4.82 13.26 -1.58
CA LEU A 410 3.66 12.64 -2.21
C LEU A 410 3.27 13.34 -3.51
N SER A 411 3.25 14.68 -3.51
CA SER A 411 2.88 15.44 -4.70
C SER A 411 3.73 15.04 -5.89
N ILE A 412 5.06 14.95 -5.76
CA ILE A 412 5.90 14.57 -6.89
C ILE A 412 5.56 13.15 -7.39
N LEU A 413 5.33 12.19 -6.49
CA LEU A 413 4.98 10.82 -6.88
C LEU A 413 3.68 10.74 -7.69
N TYR A 414 2.63 11.48 -7.31
CA TYR A 414 1.35 11.48 -8.03
C TYR A 414 1.38 12.24 -9.37
N HIS A 415 2.35 13.13 -9.58
CA HIS A 415 2.53 13.85 -10.85
C HIS A 415 3.40 13.09 -11.85
N ASN A 416 3.88 11.90 -11.51
CA ASN A 416 4.72 11.09 -12.39
C ASN A 416 4.07 9.72 -12.59
N GLU A 417 4.38 9.10 -13.72
CA GLU A 417 3.87 7.78 -14.09
C GLU A 417 4.73 6.67 -13.44
N LEU A 418 4.73 5.46 -14.00
CA LEU A 418 5.36 4.28 -13.39
C LEU A 418 6.85 4.46 -13.16
N TRP A 419 7.53 5.15 -14.07
CA TRP A 419 8.96 5.40 -14.02
C TRP A 419 9.22 6.89 -13.75
N LEU A 420 9.93 7.18 -12.66
CA LEU A 420 10.27 8.53 -12.26
C LEU A 420 11.45 9.06 -13.10
N PRO A 421 11.33 10.27 -13.68
CA PRO A 421 12.48 11.02 -14.18
C PRO A 421 13.53 11.19 -13.08
N SER A 422 14.81 11.18 -13.46
CA SER A 422 15.91 11.26 -12.48
C SER A 422 15.85 12.55 -11.66
N ALA A 423 15.45 13.66 -12.29
CA ALA A 423 15.27 14.94 -11.61
C ALA A 423 14.12 14.91 -10.59
N ALA A 424 13.01 14.25 -10.92
CA ALA A 424 11.88 14.08 -10.01
C ALA A 424 12.26 13.18 -8.82
N ALA A 425 12.89 12.03 -9.09
CA ALA A 425 13.34 11.10 -8.06
C ALA A 425 14.31 11.74 -7.05
N ARG A 426 15.28 12.56 -7.50
CA ARG A 426 16.17 13.32 -6.59
C ARG A 426 15.40 14.23 -5.64
N LYS A 427 14.35 14.89 -6.14
CA LYS A 427 13.49 15.74 -5.31
C LYS A 427 12.67 14.90 -4.32
N VAL A 428 12.12 13.76 -4.77
CA VAL A 428 11.40 12.81 -3.90
C VAL A 428 12.29 12.35 -2.76
N VAL A 429 13.50 11.86 -3.04
CA VAL A 429 14.47 11.41 -2.02
C VAL A 429 14.81 12.54 -1.05
N LYS A 430 15.13 13.74 -1.56
CA LYS A 430 15.41 14.92 -0.73
C LYS A 430 14.27 15.19 0.26
N HIS A 431 13.03 15.21 -0.22
CA HIS A 431 11.87 15.47 0.63
C HIS A 431 11.52 14.29 1.55
N GLY A 432 11.74 13.05 1.12
CA GLY A 432 11.57 11.86 1.95
C GLY A 432 12.53 11.85 3.14
N ASN A 433 13.83 12.10 2.90
CA ASN A 433 14.81 12.23 3.96
C ASN A 433 14.54 13.42 4.89
N MET A 434 14.16 14.56 4.31
CA MET A 434 13.76 15.72 5.12
C MET A 434 12.62 15.34 6.05
N PHE A 435 11.57 14.68 5.55
CA PHE A 435 10.44 14.23 6.35
C PHE A 435 10.88 13.29 7.49
N VAL A 436 11.69 12.25 7.20
CA VAL A 436 12.23 11.32 8.21
C VAL A 436 12.98 12.09 9.31
N TYR A 437 13.87 12.99 8.91
CA TYR A 437 14.68 13.78 9.83
C TYR A 437 13.82 14.71 10.70
N THR A 438 12.94 15.50 10.07
CA THR A 438 12.09 16.47 10.78
C THR A 438 11.06 15.78 11.67
N TYR A 439 10.52 14.62 11.28
CA TYR A 439 9.60 13.86 12.11
C TYR A 439 10.29 13.32 13.36
N LYS A 440 11.50 12.75 13.22
CA LYS A 440 12.31 12.32 14.37
C LYS A 440 12.64 13.49 15.29
N ARG A 441 13.04 14.63 14.73
CA ARG A 441 13.32 15.86 15.49
C ARG A 441 12.08 16.35 16.24
N LEU A 442 10.90 16.35 15.61
CA LEU A 442 9.63 16.69 16.25
C LEU A 442 9.31 15.78 17.43
N ALA A 443 9.49 14.46 17.27
CA ALA A 443 9.30 13.51 18.35
C ALA A 443 10.24 13.78 19.53
N SER A 444 11.53 14.02 19.28
CA SER A 444 12.50 14.39 20.32
C SER A 444 12.14 15.70 21.02
N MET A 445 11.71 16.72 20.26
CA MET A 445 11.32 18.03 20.80
C MET A 445 10.04 17.98 21.64
N ALA A 446 9.07 17.14 21.24
CA ALA A 446 7.84 16.90 22.01
C ALA A 446 8.15 16.12 23.29
N TYR A 447 9.00 15.09 23.22
CA TYR A 447 9.45 14.33 24.38
C TYR A 447 10.16 15.23 25.41
N ALA A 448 11.08 16.09 24.96
CA ALA A 448 11.77 17.05 25.84
C ALA A 448 10.82 18.06 26.51
N ARG A 449 9.65 18.30 25.92
CA ARG A 449 8.58 19.16 26.48
C ARG A 449 7.57 18.39 27.33
N ALA A 450 7.78 17.09 27.58
CA ALA A 450 6.83 16.20 28.21
C ALA A 450 5.45 16.19 27.52
N MET A 451 5.43 16.35 26.19
CA MET A 451 4.22 16.31 25.37
C MET A 451 4.11 14.99 24.61
N THR A 452 2.98 14.30 24.75
CA THR A 452 2.64 13.11 23.98
C THR A 452 2.09 13.49 22.62
N ARG A 453 2.96 13.83 21.65
CA ARG A 453 2.53 14.24 20.29
C ARG A 453 3.02 13.25 19.24
N TYR A 454 4.28 13.36 18.82
CA TYR A 454 4.79 12.57 17.70
C TYR A 454 5.42 11.26 18.17
N LEU A 455 4.87 10.13 17.69
CA LEU A 455 5.31 8.78 18.05
C LEU A 455 6.10 8.15 16.89
N LEU A 456 7.26 7.57 17.19
CA LEU A 456 8.05 6.79 16.22
C LEU A 456 7.44 5.39 16.01
N ILE A 457 6.37 5.33 15.24
CA ILE A 457 5.69 4.07 14.90
C ILE A 457 6.48 3.24 13.87
N PRO A 458 6.30 1.90 13.79
CA PRO A 458 6.96 1.06 12.79
C PRO A 458 6.75 1.52 11.33
N LYS A 459 5.63 2.20 11.02
CA LYS A 459 5.40 2.76 9.67
C LYS A 459 6.37 3.90 9.31
N HIS A 460 6.91 4.64 10.29
CA HIS A 460 7.99 5.59 10.03
C HIS A 460 9.26 4.86 9.56
N HIS A 461 9.57 3.71 10.16
CA HIS A 461 10.67 2.85 9.71
C HIS A 461 10.42 2.28 8.31
N LEU A 462 9.22 1.78 8.01
CA LEU A 462 8.88 1.34 6.65
C LEU A 462 8.90 2.47 5.62
N PHE A 463 8.50 3.69 5.99
CA PHE A 463 8.63 4.85 5.11
C PHE A 463 10.09 5.10 4.73
N LYS A 464 11.01 4.95 5.69
CA LYS A 464 12.44 5.06 5.43
C LYS A 464 12.95 3.97 4.48
N HIS A 465 12.45 2.75 4.54
CA HIS A 465 12.74 1.72 3.52
C HIS A 465 12.35 2.19 2.10
N ILE A 466 11.17 2.81 1.93
CA ILE A 466 10.74 3.35 0.63
C ILE A 466 11.72 4.41 0.12
N VAL A 467 12.15 5.33 0.99
CA VAL A 467 13.11 6.38 0.62
C VAL A 467 14.46 5.78 0.23
N LEU A 468 14.95 4.78 0.99
CA LEU A 468 16.20 4.09 0.71
C LEU A 468 16.19 3.36 -0.64
N THR A 469 15.10 2.66 -0.96
CA THR A 469 14.98 1.98 -2.27
C THR A 469 15.10 2.99 -3.41
N LEU A 470 14.51 4.18 -3.29
CA LEU A 470 14.66 5.24 -4.30
C LEU A 470 16.10 5.79 -4.36
N GLU A 471 16.79 5.91 -3.23
CA GLU A 471 18.20 6.31 -3.18
C GLU A 471 19.11 5.31 -3.90
N GLU A 472 18.88 4.02 -3.68
CA GLU A 472 19.64 2.93 -4.31
C GLU A 472 19.43 2.93 -5.82
N GLN A 473 18.18 3.09 -6.29
CA GLN A 473 17.88 3.18 -7.72
C GLN A 473 18.52 4.41 -8.38
N LEU A 474 18.55 5.56 -7.68
CA LEU A 474 19.26 6.76 -8.15
C LEU A 474 20.77 6.52 -8.31
N LYS A 475 21.39 5.76 -7.40
CA LYS A 475 22.83 5.43 -7.48
C LYS A 475 23.15 4.55 -8.68
N GLN A 476 22.23 3.67 -9.07
CA GLN A 476 22.38 2.77 -10.23
C GLN A 476 22.33 3.51 -11.58
N LYS A 477 21.89 4.78 -11.62
CA LYS A 477 21.75 5.60 -12.84
C LYS A 477 20.89 4.96 -13.94
N GLY A 478 19.96 4.09 -13.57
CA GLY A 478 18.97 3.48 -14.46
C GLY A 478 17.55 4.06 -14.27
N PRO A 479 16.53 3.41 -14.84
CA PRO A 479 15.13 3.71 -14.59
C PRO A 479 14.79 3.59 -13.10
N ILE A 480 13.94 4.49 -12.61
CA ILE A 480 13.57 4.56 -11.18
C ILE A 480 12.08 4.24 -11.08
N LEU A 481 11.72 3.20 -10.36
CA LEU A 481 10.34 2.77 -10.19
C LEU A 481 9.63 3.68 -9.18
N ASN A 482 8.49 4.22 -9.58
CA ASN A 482 7.64 5.00 -8.71
C ASN A 482 7.00 4.08 -7.65
N PRO A 483 7.26 4.25 -6.34
CA PRO A 483 6.70 3.41 -5.28
C PRO A 483 5.17 3.50 -5.19
N LEU A 484 4.56 4.46 -5.89
CA LEU A 484 3.12 4.54 -6.04
C LEU A 484 2.52 3.31 -6.76
N CYS A 485 3.31 2.54 -7.53
CA CYS A 485 2.87 1.26 -8.09
C CYS A 485 2.51 0.22 -7.02
N ASP A 486 3.18 0.27 -5.87
CA ASP A 486 2.96 -0.64 -4.73
C ASP A 486 1.80 -0.16 -3.82
N SER A 487 1.16 0.97 -4.14
CA SER A 487 0.06 1.55 -3.37
C SER A 487 -1.23 0.71 -3.46
N CYS A 488 -1.89 0.49 -2.32
CA CYS A 488 -3.17 -0.21 -2.22
C CYS A 488 -4.40 0.71 -2.25
N GLN A 489 -4.25 2.03 -2.47
CA GLN A 489 -5.38 2.97 -2.48
C GLN A 489 -6.51 2.52 -3.43
N MET A 490 -6.14 2.14 -4.66
CA MET A 490 -7.09 1.70 -5.67
C MET A 490 -7.52 0.24 -5.49
N CYS A 491 -6.70 -0.58 -4.83
CA CYS A 491 -7.10 -1.92 -4.36
C CYS A 491 -8.20 -1.81 -3.30
N GLU A 492 -8.13 -0.83 -2.39
CA GLU A 492 -9.17 -0.60 -1.38
C GLU A 492 -10.50 -0.17 -1.99
N ASP A 493 -10.48 0.71 -3.00
CA ASP A 493 -11.69 1.03 -3.79
C ASP A 493 -12.31 -0.23 -4.40
N PHE A 494 -11.48 -1.07 -5.04
CA PHE A 494 -11.93 -2.33 -5.62
C PHE A 494 -12.50 -3.29 -4.57
N ILE A 495 -11.81 -3.52 -3.46
CA ILE A 495 -12.26 -4.37 -2.36
C ILE A 495 -13.59 -3.86 -1.78
N ASN A 496 -13.77 -2.54 -1.67
CA ASN A 496 -15.03 -1.95 -1.25
C ASN A 496 -16.17 -2.18 -2.25
N LYS A 497 -15.89 -2.12 -3.55
CA LYS A 497 -16.84 -2.48 -4.61
C LYS A 497 -17.23 -3.95 -4.52
N ILE A 498 -16.27 -4.87 -4.45
CA ILE A 498 -16.54 -6.31 -4.30
C ILE A 498 -17.31 -6.60 -3.01
N SER A 499 -16.92 -5.97 -1.90
CA SER A 499 -17.63 -6.06 -0.62
C SER A 499 -19.08 -5.60 -0.74
N THR A 500 -19.33 -4.56 -1.54
CA THR A 500 -20.69 -4.06 -1.80
C THR A 500 -21.52 -5.07 -2.58
N LEU A 501 -20.95 -5.70 -3.61
CA LEU A 501 -21.61 -6.81 -4.32
C LEU A 501 -21.92 -7.97 -3.37
N GLY A 502 -20.97 -8.33 -2.51
CA GLY A 502 -21.13 -9.41 -1.53
C GLY A 502 -22.19 -9.13 -0.45
N ARG A 503 -22.53 -7.86 -0.18
CA ARG A 503 -23.63 -7.50 0.73
C ARG A 503 -25.01 -7.72 0.09
N SER A 504 -25.08 -7.75 -1.24
CA SER A 504 -26.33 -7.87 -1.99
C SER A 504 -26.73 -9.31 -2.32
N VAL A 505 -25.95 -10.31 -1.87
CA VAL A 505 -26.18 -11.72 -2.19
C VAL A 505 -26.50 -12.57 -0.96
N SER A 506 -27.12 -13.74 -1.19
CA SER A 506 -27.38 -14.73 -0.14
C SER A 506 -26.08 -15.23 0.49
N GLN A 507 -26.06 -15.36 1.81
CA GLN A 507 -24.91 -15.86 2.58
C GLN A 507 -24.57 -17.32 2.26
N GLN A 508 -25.53 -18.13 1.80
CA GLN A 508 -25.29 -19.54 1.45
C GLN A 508 -24.48 -19.70 0.17
N LYS A 509 -24.71 -18.80 -0.81
CA LYS A 509 -23.99 -18.77 -2.10
C LYS A 509 -23.03 -17.59 -2.18
N PHE A 510 -22.52 -17.13 -1.04
CA PHE A 510 -21.80 -15.86 -0.94
C PHE A 510 -20.64 -15.74 -1.94
N CYS A 511 -19.78 -16.76 -2.01
CA CYS A 511 -18.64 -16.77 -2.93
C CYS A 511 -19.10 -16.74 -4.39
N GLU A 512 -19.81 -17.77 -4.82
CA GLU A 512 -20.31 -17.94 -6.20
C GLU A 512 -21.14 -16.73 -6.69
N ALA A 513 -22.14 -16.30 -5.91
CA ALA A 513 -23.01 -15.20 -6.30
C ALA A 513 -22.27 -13.86 -6.37
N THR A 514 -21.29 -13.61 -5.50
CA THR A 514 -20.46 -12.39 -5.58
C THR A 514 -19.60 -12.44 -6.85
N LEU A 515 -19.01 -13.58 -7.18
CA LEU A 515 -18.21 -13.74 -8.41
C LEU A 515 -19.06 -13.49 -9.67
N LEU A 516 -20.28 -14.02 -9.72
CA LEU A 516 -21.20 -13.77 -10.84
C LEU A 516 -21.60 -12.29 -10.94
N GLN A 517 -21.89 -11.61 -9.83
CA GLN A 517 -22.17 -10.17 -9.81
C GLN A 517 -20.97 -9.34 -10.26
N TYR A 518 -19.75 -9.76 -9.87
CA TYR A 518 -18.53 -9.14 -10.34
C TYR A 518 -18.37 -9.29 -11.86
N MET A 519 -18.65 -10.48 -12.42
CA MET A 519 -18.59 -10.71 -13.88
C MET A 519 -19.54 -9.78 -14.66
N LEU A 520 -20.75 -9.54 -14.15
CA LEU A 520 -21.68 -8.57 -14.73
C LEU A 520 -21.11 -7.13 -14.70
N CYS A 521 -20.45 -6.75 -13.61
CA CYS A 521 -19.79 -5.45 -13.52
C CYS A 521 -18.64 -5.33 -14.52
N VAL A 522 -17.84 -6.39 -14.66
CA VAL A 522 -16.75 -6.47 -15.63
C VAL A 522 -17.27 -6.30 -17.06
N GLN A 523 -18.30 -7.06 -17.44
CA GLN A 523 -18.91 -6.97 -18.77
C GLN A 523 -19.44 -5.57 -19.10
N ARG A 524 -19.91 -4.82 -18.10
CA ARG A 524 -20.35 -3.43 -18.28
C ARG A 524 -19.19 -2.44 -18.49
N ASN A 525 -18.00 -2.76 -17.99
CA ASN A 525 -16.84 -1.87 -18.02
C ASN A 525 -15.88 -2.19 -19.17
N TRP A 526 -15.90 -3.41 -19.70
CA TRP A 526 -15.20 -3.81 -20.91
C TRP A 526 -15.94 -3.33 -22.14
#